data_AF-A0A2D8RYM9-F1
#
_entry.id   AF-A0A2D8RYM9-F1
#
_cell.length_a   1.000
_cell.length_b   1.000
_cell.length_c   1.000
_cell.angle_alpha   90.00
_cell.angle_beta   90.00
_cell.angle_gamma   90.00
#
_symmetry.space_group_name_H-M   'P 1'
#
loop_
_entity.id
_entity.type
_entity.pdbx_description
1 polymer ?
#
loop_
_entity_poly.entity_id
_entity_poly.type
_entity_poly.pdbx_seq_one_letter_code
_entity_poly.pdbx_strand_id
1 'polypeptide(L)'
;MIPEISEFSYGFALVNELVGWTALHAAPIFPSLIEEGKVGRGYDVKLDRPGVPLLLQFKRSDYMKTRGAREIHKYRLDLDVPFYRFAITERNRSFQHISLISLEAEGNLVFYAAPMFHTLDEINSAWASQRVVERSIFVSPNEIGLINDNERHWVSFDELKTYFCSEPRNIAALRAEDLREKLEGALAEDARPMREQLPDWLRSIDRAALGRRALFEKLKTGADGRVTGATGIPQPEARQATVAFEQAPEGAFRRRIQRRFIRRGSVEIRSAKPLDPERKMLREISDKAMYKFGVQMIVVQATDKKS
;
A
#
# COMPACT_ATOMS: atom_id res chain seq x y z
N MET A 1 -16.34 14.74 -3.46
CA MET A 1 -16.33 14.33 -4.88
C MET A 1 -15.46 13.11 -5.03
N ILE A 2 -15.81 12.20 -5.92
CA ILE A 2 -15.01 10.99 -6.22
C ILE A 2 -13.83 11.43 -7.11
N PRO A 3 -12.60 10.96 -6.83
CA PRO A 3 -11.43 11.31 -7.63
C PRO A 3 -11.48 10.69 -9.03
N GLU A 4 -11.00 11.44 -10.02
CA GLU A 4 -10.86 11.03 -11.42
C GLU A 4 -9.65 10.12 -11.65
N ILE A 5 -8.73 10.08 -10.67
CA ILE A 5 -7.46 9.36 -10.74
C ILE A 5 -7.63 7.97 -10.13
N SER A 6 -6.99 6.97 -10.75
CA SER A 6 -6.89 5.61 -10.20
C SER A 6 -5.74 5.47 -9.18
N GLU A 7 -5.84 4.51 -8.27
CA GLU A 7 -4.73 4.18 -7.34
C GLU A 7 -3.45 3.79 -8.10
N PHE A 8 -3.61 3.14 -9.26
CA PHE A 8 -2.49 2.76 -10.12
C PHE A 8 -1.77 3.97 -10.73
N SER A 9 -2.53 4.92 -11.30
CA SER A 9 -1.96 6.15 -11.90
C SER A 9 -1.22 6.98 -10.86
N TYR A 10 -1.82 7.14 -9.67
CA TYR A 10 -1.16 7.83 -8.55
C TYR A 10 0.07 7.07 -8.07
N GLY A 11 -0.04 5.76 -7.84
CA GLY A 11 1.09 4.94 -7.38
C GLY A 11 2.26 4.98 -8.34
N PHE A 12 2.01 4.86 -9.65
CA PHE A 12 3.04 5.03 -10.67
C PHE A 12 3.70 6.42 -10.59
N ALA A 13 2.89 7.47 -10.46
CA ALA A 13 3.39 8.84 -10.40
C ALA A 13 4.29 9.07 -9.18
N LEU A 14 3.82 8.63 -8.01
CA LEU A 14 4.53 8.77 -6.73
C LEU A 14 5.84 7.99 -6.75
N VAL A 15 5.80 6.72 -7.18
CA VAL A 15 6.96 5.85 -7.21
C VAL A 15 8.05 6.41 -8.12
N ASN A 16 7.69 6.88 -9.32
CA ASN A 16 8.68 7.46 -10.23
C ASN A 16 9.35 8.73 -9.64
N GLU A 17 8.62 9.54 -8.90
CA GLU A 17 9.22 10.69 -8.23
C GLU A 17 10.09 10.28 -7.03
N LEU A 18 9.68 9.27 -6.26
CA LEU A 18 10.52 8.67 -5.21
C LEU A 18 11.84 8.07 -5.78
N VAL A 19 11.80 7.51 -7.00
CA VAL A 19 13.01 7.12 -7.78
C VAL A 19 13.91 8.32 -8.07
N GLY A 20 13.35 9.52 -8.19
CA GLY A 20 14.11 10.75 -8.36
C GLY A 20 14.74 11.28 -7.07
N TRP A 21 14.11 11.07 -5.91
CA TRP A 21 14.56 11.59 -4.60
C TRP A 21 15.77 10.86 -4.02
N THR A 22 15.85 9.58 -4.30
CA THR A 22 16.92 8.70 -3.85
C THR A 22 17.25 7.83 -5.05
N ALA A 23 18.52 7.54 -5.31
CA ALA A 23 18.84 6.64 -6.41
C ALA A 23 18.36 5.23 -6.03
N LEU A 24 17.10 4.95 -6.31
CA LEU A 24 16.48 3.65 -6.17
C LEU A 24 17.21 2.72 -7.15
N HIS A 25 18.23 2.04 -6.64
CA HIS A 25 18.95 1.00 -7.36
C HIS A 25 18.13 -0.29 -7.45
N ALA A 26 16.93 -0.34 -6.86
CA ALA A 26 15.94 -1.39 -7.11
C ALA A 26 14.68 -0.80 -7.74
N ALA A 27 14.30 -1.35 -8.89
CA ALA A 27 13.03 -1.02 -9.52
C ALA A 27 11.87 -1.43 -8.60
N PRO A 28 10.79 -0.63 -8.51
CA PRO A 28 9.52 -1.13 -8.00
C PRO A 28 9.17 -2.43 -8.72
N ILE A 29 9.12 -3.55 -7.97
CA ILE A 29 8.75 -4.84 -8.55
C ILE A 29 7.23 -4.82 -8.75
N PHE A 30 6.82 -4.44 -9.95
CA PHE A 30 5.43 -4.61 -10.36
C PHE A 30 5.20 -6.09 -10.70
N PRO A 31 4.16 -6.74 -10.16
CA PRO A 31 3.85 -8.12 -10.53
C PRO A 31 3.40 -8.15 -12.00
N SER A 32 4.30 -8.55 -12.90
CA SER A 32 3.94 -9.02 -14.23
C SER A 32 4.88 -10.14 -14.71
N LEU A 33 4.33 -11.07 -15.48
CA LEU A 33 4.92 -12.36 -15.84
C LEU A 33 5.85 -12.33 -17.07
N ILE A 34 6.20 -11.18 -17.65
CA ILE A 34 6.77 -11.13 -19.02
C ILE A 34 8.02 -10.22 -19.22
N GLU A 35 8.43 -9.35 -18.28
CA GLU A 35 9.43 -8.31 -18.60
C GLU A 35 10.74 -8.37 -17.81
N GLU A 36 11.47 -9.49 -17.92
CA GLU A 36 12.91 -9.55 -17.59
C GLU A 36 13.71 -9.99 -18.82
N GLY A 37 13.39 -9.40 -19.97
CA GLY A 37 13.85 -9.82 -21.30
C GLY A 37 14.41 -8.69 -22.15
N LYS A 38 15.39 -7.91 -21.67
CA LYS A 38 16.27 -7.11 -22.55
C LYS A 38 17.74 -7.29 -22.19
N VAL A 39 18.51 -7.74 -23.19
CA VAL A 39 19.96 -7.90 -23.15
C VAL A 39 20.62 -6.53 -22.98
N GLY A 40 21.49 -6.39 -21.97
CA GLY A 40 22.37 -5.22 -21.80
C GLY A 40 21.90 -4.13 -20.84
N ARG A 41 20.71 -4.26 -20.23
CA ARG A 41 20.27 -3.44 -19.09
C ARG A 41 19.60 -4.33 -18.04
N GLY A 42 20.36 -5.29 -17.51
CA GLY A 42 20.01 -5.88 -16.22
C GLY A 42 20.25 -4.79 -15.18
N TYR A 43 19.19 -4.24 -14.60
CA TYR A 43 19.34 -3.33 -13.47
C TYR A 43 19.87 -4.17 -12.30
N ASP A 44 21.17 -4.05 -12.04
CA ASP A 44 21.77 -4.60 -10.84
C ASP A 44 21.23 -3.81 -9.65
N VAL A 45 20.27 -4.39 -8.93
CA VAL A 45 20.11 -4.08 -7.52
C VAL A 45 21.49 -4.19 -6.91
N LYS A 46 22.04 -3.07 -6.42
CA LYS A 46 23.33 -3.07 -5.73
C LYS A 46 23.10 -3.68 -4.35
N LEU A 47 22.97 -5.01 -4.35
CA LEU A 47 22.79 -5.84 -3.17
C LEU A 47 23.96 -5.68 -2.18
N ASP A 48 25.09 -5.19 -2.68
CA ASP A 48 26.29 -4.88 -1.90
C ASP A 48 26.22 -3.55 -1.13
N ARG A 49 25.12 -2.79 -1.29
CA ARG A 49 24.90 -1.52 -0.58
C ARG A 49 23.78 -1.65 0.45
N PRO A 50 23.81 -0.85 1.52
CA PRO A 50 22.69 -0.72 2.44
C PRO A 50 21.40 -0.35 1.71
N GLY A 51 20.28 -0.79 2.24
CA GLY A 51 18.96 -0.42 1.75
C GLY A 51 17.91 -0.52 2.83
N VAL A 52 16.77 0.14 2.61
CA VAL A 52 15.63 0.11 3.53
C VAL A 52 14.35 -0.20 2.74
N PRO A 53 13.53 -1.18 3.18
CA PRO A 53 12.27 -1.47 2.54
C PRO A 53 11.19 -0.47 2.97
N LEU A 54 10.66 0.29 2.02
CA LEU A 54 9.49 1.14 2.16
C LEU A 54 8.27 0.43 1.58
N LEU A 55 7.23 0.25 2.38
CA LEU A 55 6.02 -0.50 2.04
C LEU A 55 4.82 0.45 1.98
N LEU A 56 4.30 0.68 0.77
CA LEU A 56 3.25 1.66 0.54
C LEU A 56 1.93 1.00 0.12
N GLN A 57 0.83 1.40 0.76
CA GLN A 57 -0.51 1.19 0.25
C GLN A 57 -1.04 2.48 -0.35
N PHE A 58 -1.19 2.52 -1.68
CA PHE A 58 -1.75 3.68 -2.35
C PHE A 58 -3.24 3.82 -2.08
N LYS A 59 -3.68 5.06 -1.95
CA LYS A 59 -5.07 5.44 -1.75
C LYS A 59 -5.47 6.49 -2.77
N ARG A 60 -6.78 6.52 -3.04
CA ARG A 60 -7.46 7.61 -3.72
C ARG A 60 -8.05 8.56 -2.70
N SER A 61 -7.96 9.86 -2.99
CA SER A 61 -8.47 10.91 -2.12
C SER A 61 -9.77 11.49 -2.66
N ASP A 62 -10.85 11.34 -1.90
CA ASP A 62 -12.08 12.09 -2.13
C ASP A 62 -11.88 13.55 -1.73
N TYR A 63 -12.42 14.49 -2.53
CA TYR A 63 -12.27 15.93 -2.30
C TYR A 63 -13.55 16.55 -1.71
N MET A 64 -13.44 17.12 -0.52
CA MET A 64 -14.54 17.72 0.23
C MET A 64 -14.55 19.24 0.05
N LYS A 65 -15.54 19.73 -0.70
CA LYS A 65 -15.66 21.14 -1.12
C LYS A 65 -16.42 22.04 -0.15
N THR A 66 -17.19 21.47 0.79
CA THR A 66 -18.18 22.24 1.54
C THR A 66 -18.09 21.97 3.04
N ARG A 67 -18.49 22.97 3.84
CA ARG A 67 -18.64 22.87 5.30
C ARG A 67 -19.74 21.91 5.75
N GLY A 68 -20.55 21.40 4.82
CA GLY A 68 -21.58 20.38 5.08
C GLY A 68 -21.02 18.96 5.20
N ALA A 69 -19.73 18.75 4.92
CA ALA A 69 -19.09 17.46 5.13
C ALA A 69 -19.20 17.02 6.61
N ARG A 70 -19.33 15.71 6.85
CA ARG A 70 -19.58 15.12 8.18
C ARG A 70 -18.49 15.51 9.17
N GLU A 71 -17.26 15.57 8.69
CA GLU A 71 -16.04 15.98 9.37
C GLU A 71 -16.17 17.37 10.00
N ILE A 72 -16.70 18.33 9.25
CA ILE A 72 -16.89 19.71 9.71
C ILE A 72 -18.20 19.84 10.50
N HIS A 73 -19.31 19.35 9.95
CA HIS A 73 -20.64 19.62 10.51
C HIS A 73 -20.96 18.79 11.75
N LYS A 74 -20.67 17.49 11.71
CA LYS A 74 -20.99 16.54 12.79
C LYS A 74 -19.84 16.45 13.80
N TYR A 75 -18.60 16.29 13.31
CA TYR A 75 -17.44 16.08 14.16
C TYR A 75 -16.73 17.35 14.59
N ARG A 76 -17.09 18.51 14.00
CA ARG A 76 -16.50 19.82 14.32
C ARG A 76 -14.98 19.82 14.25
N LEU A 77 -14.44 19.04 13.31
CA LEU A 77 -13.01 18.98 13.07
C LEU A 77 -12.50 20.31 12.55
N ASP A 78 -11.33 20.69 13.03
CA ASP A 78 -10.63 21.90 12.62
C ASP A 78 -9.86 21.66 11.31
N LEU A 79 -10.58 21.28 10.25
CA LEU A 79 -10.04 21.08 8.90
C LEU A 79 -10.39 22.28 8.01
N ASP A 80 -9.43 22.73 7.23
CA ASP A 80 -9.67 23.77 6.25
C ASP A 80 -10.47 23.24 5.06
N VAL A 81 -11.51 23.97 4.64
CA VAL A 81 -12.28 23.62 3.45
C VAL A 81 -11.65 24.36 2.26
N PRO A 82 -11.23 23.66 1.20
CA PRO A 82 -11.46 22.25 0.93
C PRO A 82 -10.40 21.30 1.52
N PHE A 83 -10.82 20.09 1.89
CA PHE A 83 -9.93 19.03 2.41
C PHE A 83 -10.11 17.71 1.66
N TYR A 84 -9.23 16.75 1.92
CA TYR A 84 -9.23 15.43 1.31
C TYR A 84 -9.56 14.34 2.33
N ARG A 85 -10.03 13.19 1.86
CA ARG A 85 -10.13 11.99 2.70
C ARG A 85 -9.96 10.71 1.90
N PHE A 86 -9.53 9.64 2.55
CA PHE A 86 -9.58 8.29 1.99
C PHE A 86 -10.20 7.31 2.97
N ALA A 87 -10.83 6.27 2.42
CA ALA A 87 -11.45 5.23 3.23
C ALA A 87 -10.42 4.18 3.70
N ILE A 88 -10.57 3.75 4.95
CA ILE A 88 -9.96 2.54 5.46
C ILE A 88 -10.98 1.41 5.31
N THR A 89 -10.53 0.29 4.74
CA THR A 89 -11.41 -0.84 4.45
C THR A 89 -11.99 -1.40 5.74
N GLU A 90 -13.32 -1.52 5.80
CA GLU A 90 -14.09 -2.06 6.93
C GLU A 90 -13.62 -3.49 7.26
N ARG A 91 -13.57 -3.84 8.55
CA ARG A 91 -13.07 -5.15 9.03
C ARG A 91 -13.84 -6.34 8.45
N ASN A 92 -15.16 -6.22 8.30
CA ASN A 92 -16.03 -7.24 7.70
C ASN A 92 -15.78 -7.45 6.20
N ARG A 93 -15.16 -6.47 5.52
CA ARG A 93 -14.81 -6.54 4.10
C ARG A 93 -13.39 -7.02 3.87
N SER A 94 -12.44 -6.62 4.73
CA SER A 94 -11.05 -6.99 4.58
C SER A 94 -10.24 -6.87 5.87
N PHE A 95 -9.28 -7.78 6.04
CA PHE A 95 -8.26 -7.74 7.10
C PHE A 95 -7.02 -6.93 6.71
N GLN A 96 -7.14 -6.10 5.67
CA GLN A 96 -6.05 -5.31 5.15
C GLN A 96 -5.43 -4.41 6.23
N HIS A 97 -6.25 -3.64 6.96
CA HIS A 97 -5.74 -2.72 7.98
C HIS A 97 -4.97 -3.45 9.11
N ILE A 98 -5.53 -4.54 9.63
CA ILE A 98 -4.88 -5.40 10.65
C ILE A 98 -3.57 -5.99 10.12
N SER A 99 -3.54 -6.38 8.84
CA SER A 99 -2.34 -6.93 8.20
C SER A 99 -1.23 -5.86 8.15
N LEU A 100 -1.58 -4.60 7.88
CA LEU A 100 -0.62 -3.50 7.85
C LEU A 100 -0.08 -3.13 9.23
N ILE A 101 -0.93 -3.14 10.27
CA ILE A 101 -0.48 -3.00 11.67
C ILE A 101 0.51 -4.10 12.03
N SER A 102 0.21 -5.35 11.67
CA SER A 102 1.10 -6.48 11.98
C SER A 102 2.44 -6.39 11.23
N LEU A 103 2.43 -5.78 10.04
CA LEU A 103 3.63 -5.56 9.24
C LEU A 103 4.50 -4.45 9.85
N GLU A 104 3.89 -3.36 10.29
CA GLU A 104 4.60 -2.27 10.98
C GLU A 104 5.14 -2.69 12.36
N ALA A 105 4.40 -3.52 13.09
CA ALA A 105 4.83 -4.05 14.39
C ALA A 105 6.12 -4.90 14.33
N GLU A 106 6.48 -5.41 13.15
CA GLU A 106 7.73 -6.12 12.89
C GLU A 106 8.90 -5.19 12.55
N GLY A 107 8.72 -3.87 12.70
CA GLY A 107 9.74 -2.84 12.45
C GLY A 107 9.81 -2.37 11.00
N ASN A 108 8.87 -2.78 10.14
CA ASN A 108 8.88 -2.37 8.75
C ASN A 108 8.30 -0.95 8.58
N LEU A 109 8.83 -0.18 7.63
CA LEU A 109 8.31 1.13 7.26
C LEU A 109 7.05 1.00 6.39
N VAL A 110 5.88 1.07 7.02
CA VAL A 110 4.58 0.87 6.36
C VAL A 110 3.74 2.14 6.38
N PHE A 111 3.23 2.58 5.23
CA PHE A 111 2.39 3.77 5.14
C PHE A 111 1.22 3.61 4.17
N TYR A 112 0.09 4.21 4.51
CA TYR A 112 -0.89 4.64 3.52
C TYR A 112 -0.36 5.89 2.83
N ALA A 113 -0.23 5.85 1.51
CA ALA A 113 0.13 7.01 0.70
C ALA A 113 -1.13 7.56 0.04
N ALA A 114 -1.46 8.83 0.27
CA ALA A 114 -2.66 9.46 -0.29
C ALA A 114 -2.35 10.86 -0.87
N PRO A 115 -2.86 11.20 -2.06
CA PRO A 115 -2.58 12.49 -2.69
C PRO A 115 -3.45 13.63 -2.15
N MET A 116 -2.92 14.86 -2.18
CA MET A 116 -3.66 16.13 -2.04
C MET A 116 -4.05 16.69 -3.41
N PHE A 117 -4.62 15.80 -4.23
CA PHE A 117 -5.19 16.08 -5.54
C PHE A 117 -6.14 14.96 -5.93
N HIS A 118 -7.08 15.26 -6.84
CA HIS A 118 -8.17 14.34 -7.20
C HIS A 118 -8.56 14.38 -8.68
N THR A 119 -8.09 15.39 -9.44
CA THR A 119 -8.39 15.58 -10.86
C THR A 119 -7.19 15.21 -11.75
N LEU A 120 -7.46 14.88 -13.02
CA LEU A 120 -6.40 14.57 -13.99
C LEU A 120 -5.42 15.75 -14.19
N ASP A 121 -5.93 16.97 -14.21
CA ASP A 121 -5.10 18.17 -14.39
C ASP A 121 -4.14 18.39 -13.22
N GLU A 122 -4.61 18.13 -11.99
CA GLU A 122 -3.77 18.29 -10.79
C GLU A 122 -2.64 17.27 -10.75
N ILE A 123 -2.88 15.99 -11.09
CA ILE A 123 -1.81 14.98 -11.12
C ILE A 123 -0.83 15.26 -12.26
N ASN A 124 -1.30 15.69 -13.44
CA ASN A 124 -0.43 16.06 -14.55
C ASN A 124 0.45 17.27 -14.18
N SER A 125 -0.13 18.27 -13.51
CA SER A 125 0.60 19.42 -12.99
C SER A 125 1.63 19.01 -11.95
N ALA A 126 1.24 18.20 -10.96
CA ALA A 126 2.14 17.70 -9.92
C ALA A 126 3.31 16.91 -10.54
N TRP A 127 3.01 16.00 -11.47
CA TRP A 127 3.99 15.22 -12.23
C TRP A 127 4.97 16.09 -13.01
N ALA A 128 4.46 17.04 -13.81
CA ALA A 128 5.30 17.93 -14.62
C ALA A 128 6.22 18.80 -13.76
N SER A 129 5.78 19.13 -12.54
CA SER A 129 6.56 19.93 -11.58
C SER A 129 7.38 19.11 -10.56
N GLN A 130 7.36 17.77 -10.64
CA GLN A 130 8.02 16.87 -9.68
C GLN A 130 7.61 17.13 -8.22
N ARG A 131 6.31 17.31 -7.98
CA ARG A 131 5.71 17.58 -6.65
C ARG A 131 4.64 16.57 -6.27
N VAL A 132 4.65 15.37 -6.83
CA VAL A 132 3.70 14.31 -6.49
C VAL A 132 3.88 13.88 -5.04
N VAL A 133 5.11 13.70 -4.57
CA VAL A 133 5.40 13.29 -3.20
C VAL A 133 5.19 14.45 -2.21
N GLU A 134 5.58 15.66 -2.58
CA GLU A 134 5.27 16.89 -1.82
C GLU A 134 3.77 17.08 -1.63
N ARG A 135 2.98 16.78 -2.67
CA ARG A 135 1.52 16.84 -2.63
C ARG A 135 0.90 15.52 -2.18
N SER A 136 1.57 14.77 -1.31
CA SER A 136 1.06 13.52 -0.73
C SER A 136 1.25 13.50 0.79
N ILE A 137 0.46 12.67 1.46
CA ILE A 137 0.64 12.35 2.87
C ILE A 137 0.92 10.86 3.06
N PHE A 138 1.66 10.55 4.12
CA PHE A 138 2.02 9.20 4.50
C PHE A 138 1.56 8.93 5.93
N VAL A 139 0.53 8.09 6.08
CA VAL A 139 -0.08 7.80 7.38
C VAL A 139 0.32 6.41 7.83
N SER A 140 0.88 6.30 9.03
CA SER A 140 1.20 5.01 9.64
C SER A 140 -0.10 4.26 10.02
N PRO A 141 -0.20 2.95 9.76
CA PRO A 141 -1.27 2.10 10.31
C PRO A 141 -1.39 2.17 11.83
N ASN A 142 -0.28 2.20 12.57
CA ASN A 142 -0.29 2.32 14.03
C ASN A 142 -0.83 3.67 14.51
N GLU A 143 -0.59 4.76 13.76
CA GLU A 143 -1.20 6.07 14.05
C GLU A 143 -2.73 6.03 13.99
N ILE A 144 -3.32 5.14 13.18
CA ILE A 144 -4.77 4.89 13.12
C ILE A 144 -5.24 3.93 14.21
N GLY A 145 -4.41 2.97 14.60
CA GLY A 145 -4.70 2.00 15.66
C GLY A 145 -5.72 0.93 15.24
N LEU A 146 -6.00 -0.01 16.14
CA LEU A 146 -6.89 -1.14 15.83
C LEU A 146 -8.34 -0.68 15.61
N ILE A 147 -8.91 -1.14 14.50
CA ILE A 147 -10.33 -0.96 14.18
C ILE A 147 -11.10 -2.20 14.63
N ASN A 148 -11.98 -2.02 15.62
CA ASN A 148 -12.68 -3.13 16.29
C ASN A 148 -14.14 -3.27 15.87
N ASP A 149 -14.69 -2.27 15.20
CA ASP A 149 -16.07 -2.29 14.70
C ASP A 149 -16.14 -2.62 13.20
N ASN A 150 -17.33 -2.55 12.63
CA ASN A 150 -17.60 -2.84 11.22
C ASN A 150 -18.11 -1.58 10.48
N GLU A 151 -17.89 -0.39 11.04
CA GLU A 151 -18.32 0.87 10.45
C GLU A 151 -17.35 1.35 9.36
N ARG A 152 -17.74 2.43 8.67
CA ARG A 152 -16.88 3.10 7.69
C ARG A 152 -15.92 4.03 8.38
N HIS A 153 -14.64 3.79 8.16
CA HIS A 153 -13.57 4.63 8.68
C HIS A 153 -12.92 5.45 7.57
N TRP A 154 -12.57 6.67 7.93
CA TRP A 154 -11.95 7.62 7.01
C TRP A 154 -10.76 8.27 7.69
N VAL A 155 -9.71 8.50 6.92
CA VAL A 155 -8.68 9.46 7.27
C VAL A 155 -8.94 10.71 6.46
N SER A 156 -9.09 11.85 7.13
CA SER A 156 -9.36 13.15 6.53
C SER A 156 -8.22 14.11 6.82
N PHE A 157 -7.83 14.91 5.86
CA PHE A 157 -6.61 15.71 5.94
C PHE A 157 -6.65 16.94 5.03
N ASP A 158 -5.96 17.97 5.46
CA ASP A 158 -5.62 19.17 4.68
C ASP A 158 -4.09 19.34 4.63
N GLU A 159 -3.61 20.55 4.34
CA GLU A 159 -2.17 20.85 4.26
C GLU A 159 -1.46 20.73 5.61
N LEU A 160 -2.17 20.89 6.72
CA LEU A 160 -1.58 21.02 8.06
C LEU A 160 -2.00 19.89 9.00
N LYS A 161 -3.20 19.35 8.85
CA LYS A 161 -3.83 18.49 9.85
C LYS A 161 -4.33 17.20 9.23
N THR A 162 -4.27 16.13 10.01
CA THR A 162 -4.78 14.81 9.65
C THR A 162 -5.60 14.25 10.81
N TYR A 163 -6.75 13.67 10.50
CA TYR A 163 -7.70 13.13 11.47
C TYR A 163 -8.18 11.74 11.06
N PHE A 164 -8.32 10.87 12.06
CA PHE A 164 -9.09 9.64 11.92
C PHE A 164 -10.55 9.90 12.30
N CYS A 165 -11.51 9.65 11.40
CA CYS A 165 -12.88 10.17 11.46
C CYS A 165 -13.94 9.14 11.88
N SER A 166 -13.60 8.30 12.86
CA SER A 166 -14.49 7.30 13.46
C SER A 166 -14.50 7.43 14.97
N GLU A 167 -13.31 7.55 15.54
CA GLU A 167 -13.02 8.17 16.82
C GLU A 167 -12.29 9.48 16.49
N PRO A 168 -13.01 10.62 16.34
CA PRO A 168 -12.42 11.87 15.88
C PRO A 168 -11.19 12.26 16.71
N ARG A 169 -10.01 12.01 16.15
CA ARG A 169 -8.74 12.33 16.79
C ARG A 169 -7.73 12.75 15.74
N ASN A 170 -6.89 13.72 16.12
CA ASN A 170 -5.75 14.11 15.31
C ASN A 170 -4.74 12.96 15.32
N ILE A 171 -4.15 12.67 14.17
CA ILE A 171 -3.14 11.63 13.99
C ILE A 171 -1.94 12.21 13.25
N ALA A 172 -0.75 11.68 13.52
CA ALA A 172 0.42 12.11 12.78
C ALA A 172 0.38 11.57 11.34
N ALA A 173 0.82 12.41 10.40
CA ALA A 173 1.07 12.03 9.02
C ALA A 173 2.40 12.63 8.59
N LEU A 174 3.24 11.84 7.94
CA LEU A 174 4.49 12.33 7.40
C LEU A 174 4.21 13.07 6.09
N ARG A 175 4.89 14.20 5.91
CA ARG A 175 5.02 14.89 4.64
C ARG A 175 6.28 14.42 3.93
N ALA A 176 6.53 15.01 2.77
CA ALA A 176 7.71 14.80 1.95
C ALA A 176 9.02 14.74 2.75
N GLU A 177 9.32 15.81 3.49
CA GLU A 177 10.58 15.95 4.21
C GLU A 177 10.64 15.01 5.42
N ASP A 178 9.53 14.85 6.17
CA ASP A 178 9.51 13.91 7.31
C ASP A 178 9.72 12.46 6.85
N LEU A 179 9.16 12.08 5.69
CA LEU A 179 9.41 10.77 5.09
C LEU A 179 10.88 10.61 4.68
N ARG A 180 11.47 11.65 4.08
CA ARG A 180 12.89 11.67 3.70
C ARG A 180 13.78 11.48 4.92
N GLU A 181 13.59 12.27 5.96
CA GLU A 181 14.34 12.19 7.22
C GLU A 181 14.21 10.80 7.86
N LYS A 182 12.99 10.23 7.87
CA LYS A 182 12.76 8.88 8.40
C LYS A 182 13.50 7.79 7.60
N LEU A 183 13.55 7.92 6.27
CA LEU A 183 14.27 6.99 5.40
C LEU A 183 15.79 7.12 5.56
N GLU A 184 16.29 8.35 5.68
CA GLU A 184 17.71 8.63 5.92
C GLU A 184 18.16 8.10 7.29
N GLY A 185 17.34 8.29 8.33
CA GLY A 185 17.56 7.72 9.65
C GLY A 185 17.64 6.19 9.60
N ALA A 186 16.66 5.54 8.98
CA ALA A 186 16.66 4.08 8.83
C ALA A 186 17.85 3.55 8.02
N LEU A 187 18.30 4.29 6.99
CA LEU A 187 19.50 3.94 6.22
C LEU A 187 20.78 4.07 7.04
N ALA A 188 20.83 5.01 7.97
CA ALA A 188 21.97 5.21 8.86
C ALA A 188 22.04 4.16 9.98
N GLU A 189 20.90 3.60 10.40
CA GLU A 189 20.81 2.59 11.46
C GLU A 189 21.38 1.22 11.06
N ASP A 190 21.17 0.77 9.81
CA ASP A 190 21.68 -0.50 9.31
C ASP A 190 22.56 -0.34 8.05
N ALA A 191 23.86 -0.21 8.28
CA ALA A 191 24.87 -0.10 7.24
C ALA A 191 25.27 -1.45 6.60
N ARG A 192 24.61 -2.56 6.94
CA ARG A 192 24.91 -3.85 6.29
C ARG A 192 24.47 -3.81 4.83
N PRO A 193 25.19 -4.49 3.92
CA PRO A 193 24.72 -4.71 2.56
C PRO A 193 23.34 -5.36 2.50
N MET A 194 22.50 -4.93 1.57
CA MET A 194 21.14 -5.45 1.42
C MET A 194 21.08 -6.97 1.35
N ARG A 195 22.02 -7.64 0.65
CA ARG A 195 22.08 -9.12 0.59
C ARG A 195 22.07 -9.79 1.97
N GLU A 196 22.67 -9.15 2.97
CA GLU A 196 22.74 -9.62 4.35
C GLU A 196 21.47 -9.29 5.14
N GLN A 197 20.72 -8.26 4.71
CA GLN A 197 19.44 -7.85 5.29
C GLN A 197 18.23 -8.64 4.74
N LEU A 198 18.30 -9.15 3.50
CA LEU A 198 17.17 -9.87 2.86
C LEU A 198 16.58 -10.99 3.74
N PRO A 199 17.37 -11.84 4.43
CA PRO A 199 16.82 -12.86 5.30
C PRO A 199 16.04 -12.28 6.49
N ASP A 200 16.46 -11.13 7.02
CA ASP A 200 15.77 -10.41 8.10
C ASP A 200 14.42 -9.88 7.60
N TRP A 201 14.40 -9.26 6.41
CA TRP A 201 13.17 -8.74 5.80
C TRP A 201 12.18 -9.87 5.45
N LEU A 202 12.66 -11.01 4.94
CA LEU A 202 11.80 -12.15 4.67
C LEU A 202 11.17 -12.69 5.98
N ARG A 203 11.98 -12.79 7.04
CA ARG A 203 11.50 -13.18 8.38
C ARG A 203 10.49 -12.18 8.92
N SER A 204 10.72 -10.88 8.79
CA SER A 204 9.79 -9.85 9.29
C SER A 204 8.44 -9.96 8.58
N ILE A 205 8.41 -10.16 7.26
CA ILE A 205 7.18 -10.36 6.47
C ILE A 205 6.45 -11.65 6.89
N ASP A 206 7.16 -12.74 7.12
CA ASP A 206 6.54 -13.99 7.52
C ASP A 206 6.02 -13.95 8.97
N ARG A 207 6.75 -13.32 9.89
CA ARG A 207 6.27 -13.08 11.26
C ARG A 207 5.03 -12.17 11.26
N ALA A 208 5.01 -11.10 10.48
CA ALA A 208 3.84 -10.25 10.30
C ALA A 208 2.62 -11.04 9.78
N ALA A 209 2.85 -11.97 8.84
CA ALA A 209 1.79 -12.80 8.27
C ALA A 209 1.22 -13.83 9.26
N LEU A 210 2.00 -14.24 10.27
CA LEU A 210 1.53 -15.06 11.40
C LEU A 210 0.86 -14.19 12.47
N GLY A 211 1.47 -13.05 12.82
CA GLY A 211 0.99 -12.09 13.81
C GLY A 211 -0.41 -11.59 13.49
N ARG A 212 -0.71 -11.30 12.22
CA ARG A 212 -2.06 -10.90 11.79
C ARG A 212 -3.12 -11.97 12.09
N ARG A 213 -2.78 -13.26 11.98
CA ARG A 213 -3.73 -14.36 12.25
C ARG A 213 -4.04 -14.42 13.74
N ALA A 214 -3.00 -14.30 14.58
CA ALA A 214 -3.18 -14.28 16.03
C ALA A 214 -3.99 -13.04 16.49
N LEU A 215 -3.68 -11.86 15.92
CA LEU A 215 -4.41 -10.63 16.22
C LEU A 215 -5.87 -10.72 15.78
N PHE A 216 -6.12 -11.32 14.63
CA PHE A 216 -7.46 -11.59 14.14
C PHE A 216 -8.28 -12.49 15.08
N GLU A 217 -7.71 -13.61 15.53
CA GLU A 217 -8.41 -14.52 16.47
C GLU A 217 -8.71 -13.84 17.81
N LYS A 218 -7.81 -12.96 18.30
CA LYS A 218 -8.08 -12.13 19.49
C LYS A 218 -9.25 -11.17 19.27
N LEU A 219 -9.33 -10.52 18.11
CA LEU A 219 -10.40 -9.58 17.80
C LEU A 219 -11.76 -10.26 17.57
N LYS A 220 -11.77 -11.49 17.05
CA LYS A 220 -12.99 -12.31 16.98
C LYS A 220 -13.51 -12.68 18.36
N THR A 221 -12.65 -13.27 19.18
CA THR A 221 -13.04 -13.74 20.53
C THR A 221 -13.45 -12.59 21.47
N GLY A 222 -12.85 -11.40 21.31
CA GLY A 222 -13.25 -10.19 22.06
C GLY A 222 -14.54 -9.52 21.59
N ALA A 223 -14.93 -9.67 20.32
CA ALA A 223 -16.16 -9.07 19.77
C ALA A 223 -17.42 -9.86 20.15
N ASP A 224 -17.31 -11.19 20.31
CA ASP A 224 -18.44 -12.06 20.69
C ASP A 224 -18.85 -11.91 22.17
N GLY A 225 -18.04 -11.23 23.00
CA GLY A 225 -18.32 -10.98 24.41
C GLY A 225 -19.20 -9.77 24.73
N ARG A 226 -19.64 -9.00 23.73
CA ARG A 226 -20.53 -7.82 23.90
C ARG A 226 -21.88 -8.01 23.19
N VAL A 227 -22.61 -9.06 23.56
CA VAL A 227 -24.06 -9.13 23.28
C VAL A 227 -24.80 -9.62 24.53
N THR A 228 -25.05 -8.70 25.46
CA THR A 228 -26.15 -8.80 26.43
C THR A 228 -26.76 -7.42 26.64
N GLY A 229 -28.01 -7.22 26.22
CA GLY A 229 -28.74 -5.97 26.46
C GLY A 229 -29.84 -5.64 25.46
N ALA A 230 -30.96 -6.37 25.55
CA ALA A 230 -32.32 -6.08 25.09
C ALA A 230 -32.60 -4.82 24.22
N THR A 231 -33.10 -5.05 23.00
CA THR A 231 -34.44 -4.58 22.56
C THR A 231 -34.84 -5.37 21.31
N GLY A 232 -35.97 -6.07 21.41
CA GLY A 232 -36.49 -6.93 20.35
C GLY A 232 -37.06 -6.11 19.19
N ILE A 233 -36.45 -6.25 18.02
CA ILE A 233 -37.07 -6.02 16.72
C ILE A 233 -36.62 -7.21 15.85
N PRO A 234 -37.51 -7.95 15.17
CA PRO A 234 -37.10 -9.08 14.34
C PRO A 234 -36.23 -8.57 13.18
N GLN A 235 -35.00 -9.09 13.09
CA GLN A 235 -34.14 -8.87 11.92
C GLN A 235 -34.82 -9.49 10.69
N PRO A 236 -34.92 -8.77 9.56
CA PRO A 236 -35.17 -9.43 8.29
C PRO A 236 -33.93 -10.26 7.94
N GLU A 237 -34.19 -11.54 7.68
CA GLU A 237 -33.27 -12.61 7.33
C GLU A 237 -31.96 -12.12 6.70
N ALA A 238 -30.88 -12.30 7.45
CA ALA A 238 -29.53 -12.25 6.92
C ALA A 238 -29.42 -13.30 5.80
N ARG A 239 -29.51 -12.83 4.55
CA ARG A 239 -29.05 -13.61 3.40
C ARG A 239 -27.63 -14.05 3.72
N GLN A 240 -27.48 -15.34 4.00
CA GLN A 240 -26.20 -16.01 4.08
C GLN A 240 -25.48 -15.74 2.76
N ALA A 241 -24.55 -14.79 2.79
CA ALA A 241 -23.51 -14.72 1.78
C ALA A 241 -22.53 -15.85 2.11
N THR A 242 -22.91 -17.07 1.74
CA THR A 242 -21.97 -18.16 1.52
C THR A 242 -21.01 -17.68 0.44
N VAL A 243 -19.89 -17.11 0.86
CA VAL A 243 -18.75 -16.92 -0.05
C VAL A 243 -18.18 -18.31 -0.25
N ALA A 244 -18.78 -19.04 -1.20
CA ALA A 244 -18.19 -20.22 -1.77
C ALA A 244 -16.84 -19.78 -2.37
N PHE A 245 -15.74 -20.17 -1.74
CA PHE A 245 -14.47 -20.36 -2.41
C PHE A 245 -14.64 -21.57 -3.36
N GLU A 246 -15.42 -21.39 -4.43
CA GLU A 246 -15.43 -22.33 -5.53
C GLU A 246 -14.18 -22.07 -6.38
N GLN A 247 -13.30 -23.07 -6.32
CA GLN A 247 -12.16 -23.23 -7.20
C GLN A 247 -12.61 -23.01 -8.64
N ALA A 248 -12.14 -21.93 -9.27
CA ALA A 248 -12.32 -21.77 -10.70
C ALA A 248 -11.56 -22.90 -11.40
N PRO A 249 -12.22 -23.76 -12.21
CA PRO A 249 -11.52 -24.79 -12.93
C PRO A 249 -10.64 -24.12 -14.00
N GLU A 250 -9.33 -24.33 -13.87
CA GLU A 250 -8.34 -24.04 -14.90
C GLU A 250 -8.75 -24.72 -16.21
N GLY A 251 -9.35 -23.99 -17.14
CA GLY A 251 -9.61 -24.55 -18.48
C GLY A 251 -10.68 -23.90 -19.34
N ALA A 252 -11.59 -23.08 -18.80
CA ALA A 252 -12.72 -22.59 -19.59
C ALA A 252 -12.43 -21.32 -20.43
N PHE A 253 -11.41 -20.52 -20.07
CA PHE A 253 -11.11 -19.26 -20.77
C PHE A 253 -10.28 -19.45 -22.07
N ARG A 254 -9.66 -20.62 -22.27
CA ARG A 254 -8.77 -20.87 -23.43
C ARG A 254 -9.47 -21.12 -24.77
N ARG A 255 -10.78 -21.40 -24.81
CA ARG A 255 -11.44 -21.86 -26.04
C ARG A 255 -12.11 -20.77 -26.90
N ARG A 256 -12.16 -19.51 -26.48
CA ARG A 256 -12.88 -18.46 -27.21
C ARG A 256 -12.02 -17.41 -27.94
N ILE A 257 -10.70 -17.37 -27.69
CA ILE A 257 -9.78 -16.40 -28.36
C ILE A 257 -9.01 -17.04 -29.52
N GLN A 258 -9.17 -18.34 -29.78
CA GLN A 258 -8.29 -19.08 -30.70
C GLN A 258 -8.82 -19.25 -32.15
N ARG A 259 -9.69 -18.35 -32.65
CA ARG A 259 -10.20 -18.46 -34.03
C ARG A 259 -10.07 -17.23 -34.94
N ARG A 260 -9.31 -16.19 -34.56
CA ARG A 260 -9.12 -15.04 -35.49
C ARG A 260 -7.73 -14.39 -35.57
N PHE A 261 -6.67 -15.07 -35.18
CA PHE A 261 -5.31 -14.60 -35.48
C PHE A 261 -4.49 -15.71 -36.16
N ILE A 262 -4.57 -15.73 -37.49
CA ILE A 262 -3.59 -16.40 -38.35
C ILE A 262 -2.58 -15.33 -38.78
N ARG A 263 -1.29 -15.67 -38.63
CA ARG A 263 -0.08 -15.00 -39.15
C ARG A 263 0.36 -13.69 -38.49
N ARG A 264 1.02 -13.81 -37.33
CA ARG A 264 2.32 -13.15 -37.08
C ARG A 264 3.25 -14.21 -36.50
N GLY A 265 4.51 -14.22 -36.94
CA GLY A 265 5.50 -15.22 -36.54
C GLY A 265 5.53 -15.40 -35.03
N SER A 266 5.73 -16.63 -34.58
CA SER A 266 5.95 -16.94 -33.16
C SER A 266 7.09 -16.06 -32.66
N VAL A 267 6.78 -15.13 -31.76
CA VAL A 267 7.81 -14.48 -30.96
C VAL A 267 8.48 -15.59 -30.18
N GLU A 268 9.76 -15.85 -30.45
CA GLU A 268 10.55 -16.75 -29.61
C GLU A 268 10.61 -16.15 -28.20
N ILE A 269 9.75 -16.65 -27.32
CA ILE A 269 9.82 -16.37 -25.89
C ILE A 269 11.05 -17.12 -25.40
N ARG A 270 12.18 -16.42 -25.30
CA ARG A 270 13.39 -16.95 -24.67
C ARG A 270 13.05 -17.37 -23.24
N SER A 271 13.51 -18.55 -22.83
CA SER A 271 13.41 -18.99 -21.44
C SER A 271 14.15 -17.99 -20.55
N ALA A 272 13.50 -17.55 -19.47
CA ALA A 272 14.10 -16.65 -18.50
C ALA A 272 15.36 -17.30 -17.91
N LYS A 273 16.45 -16.53 -17.76
CA LYS A 273 17.60 -16.99 -16.99
C LYS A 273 17.15 -17.24 -15.54
N PRO A 274 17.67 -18.28 -14.87
CA PRO A 274 17.42 -18.47 -13.44
C PRO A 274 17.92 -17.25 -12.68
N LEU A 275 17.08 -16.71 -11.81
CA LEU A 275 17.44 -15.65 -10.89
C LEU A 275 18.47 -16.16 -9.90
N ASP A 276 19.45 -15.30 -9.59
CA ASP A 276 20.37 -15.49 -8.47
C ASP A 276 19.59 -15.59 -7.14
N PRO A 277 20.07 -16.35 -6.13
CA PRO A 277 19.33 -16.59 -4.89
C PRO A 277 18.81 -15.32 -4.20
N GLU A 278 19.62 -14.26 -4.17
CA GLU A 278 19.28 -12.97 -3.58
C GLU A 278 18.14 -12.27 -4.34
N ARG A 279 18.17 -12.30 -5.67
CA ARG A 279 17.10 -11.71 -6.50
C ARG A 279 15.81 -12.49 -6.35
N LYS A 280 15.91 -13.82 -6.24
CA LYS A 280 14.76 -14.68 -5.95
C LYS A 280 14.16 -14.36 -4.59
N MET A 281 15.00 -14.12 -3.58
CA MET A 281 14.56 -13.73 -2.24
C MET A 281 13.90 -12.35 -2.24
N LEU A 282 14.50 -11.35 -2.88
CA LEU A 282 13.90 -10.01 -3.00
C LEU A 282 12.54 -10.05 -3.70
N ARG A 283 12.42 -10.87 -4.77
CA ARG A 283 11.14 -11.10 -5.44
C ARG A 283 10.13 -11.77 -4.51
N GLU A 284 10.54 -12.79 -3.76
CA GLU A 284 9.65 -13.45 -2.79
C GLU A 284 9.14 -12.48 -1.72
N ILE A 285 10.02 -11.62 -1.19
CA ILE A 285 9.65 -10.57 -0.23
C ILE A 285 8.61 -9.64 -0.87
N SER A 286 8.87 -9.14 -2.07
CA SER A 286 7.94 -8.25 -2.78
C SER A 286 6.59 -8.92 -3.09
N ASP A 287 6.61 -10.16 -3.56
CA ASP A 287 5.40 -10.93 -3.86
C ASP A 287 4.60 -11.16 -2.58
N LYS A 288 5.24 -11.52 -1.47
CA LYS A 288 4.57 -11.66 -0.17
C LYS A 288 4.00 -10.32 0.32
N ALA A 289 4.74 -9.23 0.18
CA ALA A 289 4.26 -7.89 0.52
C ALA A 289 2.97 -7.56 -0.25
N MET A 290 2.97 -7.75 -1.57
CA MET A 290 1.83 -7.48 -2.43
C MET A 290 0.65 -8.43 -2.16
N TYR A 291 0.86 -9.74 -2.23
CA TYR A 291 -0.23 -10.72 -2.13
C TYR A 291 -0.80 -10.86 -0.72
N LYS A 292 0.04 -10.76 0.32
CA LYS A 292 -0.43 -10.93 1.70
C LYS A 292 -0.94 -9.62 2.29
N PHE A 293 -0.36 -8.47 1.93
CA PHE A 293 -0.64 -7.20 2.62
C PHE A 293 -1.23 -6.11 1.70
N GLY A 294 -1.19 -6.30 0.38
CA GLY A 294 -1.68 -5.30 -0.57
C GLY A 294 -0.85 -4.01 -0.53
N VAL A 295 0.47 -4.15 -0.35
CA VAL A 295 1.43 -3.03 -0.37
C VAL A 295 2.45 -3.25 -1.48
N GLN A 296 2.91 -2.15 -2.06
CA GLN A 296 4.06 -2.15 -2.93
C GLN A 296 5.32 -1.95 -2.11
N MET A 297 6.33 -2.81 -2.31
CA MET A 297 7.65 -2.65 -1.71
C MET A 297 8.57 -1.85 -2.65
N ILE A 298 9.28 -0.90 -2.06
CA ILE A 298 10.30 -0.07 -2.70
C ILE A 298 11.56 -0.16 -1.84
N VAL A 299 12.72 -0.39 -2.44
CA VAL A 299 13.98 -0.43 -1.67
C VAL A 299 14.73 0.88 -1.86
N VAL A 300 14.84 1.64 -0.79
CA VAL A 300 15.54 2.93 -0.73
C VAL A 300 17.01 2.69 -0.43
N GLN A 301 17.94 3.35 -1.14
CA GLN A 301 19.39 3.23 -0.94
C GLN A 301 20.07 4.60 -1.01
N ALA A 302 21.17 4.77 -0.27
CA ALA A 302 21.98 5.99 -0.32
C ALA A 302 22.74 6.14 -1.65
N THR A 303 22.94 7.37 -2.08
CA THR A 303 23.77 7.71 -3.25
C THR A 303 25.24 7.86 -2.85
N ASP A 304 26.15 7.52 -3.77
CA ASP A 304 27.50 8.07 -3.70
C ASP A 304 27.37 9.56 -4.06
N LYS A 305 27.84 10.47 -3.21
CA LYS A 305 28.02 11.86 -3.62
C LYS A 305 28.89 11.84 -4.87
N LYS A 306 28.32 12.21 -6.03
CA LYS A 306 29.13 12.49 -7.22
C LYS A 306 30.12 13.58 -6.80
N SER A 307 31.40 13.17 -6.74
CA SER A 307 32.55 14.07 -6.61
C SER A 307 32.67 14.92 -7.86
#